data_AF-A0A7S0KQF6-F1
#
_entry.id   AF-A0A7S0KQF6-F1
#
_cell.length_a   1.000
_cell.length_b   1.000
_cell.length_c   1.000
_cell.angle_alpha   90.00
_cell.angle_beta   90.00
_cell.angle_gamma   90.00
#
_symmetry.space_group_name_H-M   'P 1'
#
loop_
_entity.id
_entity.type
_entity.pdbx_description
1 polymer ?
#
loop_
_entity_poly.entity_id
_entity_poly.type
_entity_poly.pdbx_seq_one_letter_code
_entity_poly.pdbx_strand_id
1 'polypeptide(L)'
;KNTANNGVKYHAGRLLATYESGGAYELRLGPDLKTLGLCDFNGTLSTKDHWLDNMTAHGKTDPMSNEMVYIGYNLIDVNGDGVTDVTVGVIGADGSRTHRTTVPVARPSMQHDVGITATRTV
;
A
#
# COMPACT_ATOMS: atom_id res chain seq x y z
N LYS A 1 -12.24 7.04 8.17
CA LYS A 1 -11.63 6.38 9.35
C LYS A 1 -10.86 5.18 8.84
N ASN A 2 -9.57 5.05 9.16
CA ASN A 2 -8.75 3.88 8.82
C ASN A 2 -8.84 2.85 9.95
N THR A 3 -9.33 1.64 9.65
CA THR A 3 -9.53 0.56 10.63
C THR A 3 -8.42 -0.49 10.63
N ALA A 4 -7.54 -0.47 9.62
CA ALA A 4 -6.41 -1.42 9.48
C ALA A 4 -6.80 -2.90 9.70
N ASN A 5 -7.97 -3.32 9.22
CA ASN A 5 -8.61 -4.59 9.59
C ASN A 5 -8.78 -5.60 8.43
N ASN A 6 -8.28 -5.32 7.23
CA ASN A 6 -8.46 -6.21 6.08
C ASN A 6 -7.35 -7.26 6.00
N GLY A 7 -6.09 -6.83 6.12
CA GLY A 7 -4.94 -7.72 5.92
C GLY A 7 -3.82 -7.47 6.91
N VAL A 8 -3.02 -8.50 7.13
CA VAL A 8 -1.77 -8.43 7.87
C VAL A 8 -0.64 -8.98 6.99
N LYS A 9 0.48 -8.26 6.91
CA LYS A 9 1.62 -8.63 6.07
C LYS A 9 2.93 -8.39 6.79
N TYR A 10 3.87 -9.31 6.64
CA TYR A 10 5.24 -9.12 7.10
C TYR A 10 6.13 -8.74 5.92
N HIS A 11 6.86 -7.64 6.03
CA HIS A 11 7.80 -7.17 5.00
C HIS A 11 8.91 -6.32 5.62
N ALA A 12 10.15 -6.50 5.16
CA ALA A 12 11.31 -5.72 5.60
C ALA A 12 11.43 -5.55 7.14
N GLY A 13 11.19 -6.63 7.89
CA GLY A 13 11.27 -6.62 9.35
C GLY A 13 10.03 -6.10 10.08
N ARG A 14 9.00 -5.63 9.37
CA ARG A 14 7.82 -4.95 9.91
C ARG A 14 6.57 -5.83 9.75
N LEU A 15 5.72 -5.84 10.77
CA LEU A 15 4.36 -6.39 10.67
C LEU A 15 3.39 -5.25 10.36
N LEU A 16 2.69 -5.32 9.24
CA LEU A 16 1.85 -4.27 8.71
C LEU A 16 0.38 -4.70 8.79
N ALA A 17 -0.44 -3.90 9.46
CA ALA A 17 -1.90 -3.99 9.41
C ALA A 17 -2.42 -3.03 8.34
N THR A 18 -3.28 -3.51 7.45
CA THR A 18 -3.61 -2.83 6.19
C THR A 18 -5.12 -2.73 5.97
N TYR A 19 -5.53 -1.67 5.29
CA TYR A 19 -6.91 -1.38 4.92
C TYR A 19 -6.91 -0.51 3.66
N GLU A 20 -7.67 -0.92 2.65
CA GLU A 20 -7.58 -0.40 1.28
C GLU A 20 -7.99 1.08 1.10
N SER A 21 -8.49 1.73 2.14
CA SER A 21 -8.78 3.17 2.16
C SER A 21 -7.95 3.94 3.20
N GLY A 22 -6.72 3.48 3.48
CA GLY A 22 -5.74 4.24 4.25
C GLY A 22 -4.34 3.64 4.18
N GLY A 23 -3.39 4.31 4.85
CA GLY A 23 -2.01 3.78 4.98
C GLY A 23 -1.90 2.59 5.92
N ALA A 24 -0.79 1.85 5.81
CA ALA A 24 -0.48 0.73 6.71
C ALA A 24 -0.14 1.23 8.11
N TYR A 25 -0.63 0.51 9.13
CA TYR A 25 -0.15 0.65 10.50
C TYR A 25 0.91 -0.40 10.80
N GLU A 26 2.01 0.02 11.41
CA GLU A 26 3.03 -0.90 11.87
C GLU A 26 2.71 -1.44 13.25
N LEU A 27 2.88 -2.75 13.40
CA LEU A 27 2.74 -3.49 14.63
C LEU A 27 4.10 -4.04 15.05
N ARG A 28 4.41 -3.91 16.34
CA ARG A 28 5.54 -4.60 16.97
C ARG A 28 5.07 -5.96 17.44
N LEU A 29 5.63 -7.01 16.83
CA LEU A 29 5.40 -8.38 17.28
C LEU A 29 6.03 -8.59 18.66
N GLY A 30 5.23 -9.09 19.59
CA GLY A 30 5.57 -9.33 20.98
C GLY A 30 4.36 -9.91 21.70
N PRO A 31 4.46 -10.24 23.00
CA PRO A 31 3.36 -10.85 23.76
C PRO A 31 2.05 -10.05 23.74
N ASP A 32 2.14 -8.73 23.52
CA ASP A 32 1.04 -7.78 23.62
C ASP A 32 0.66 -7.11 22.29
N LEU A 33 1.32 -7.46 21.18
CA LEU A 33 1.11 -6.89 19.84
C LEU A 33 0.83 -5.37 19.85
N LYS A 34 1.88 -4.55 19.97
CA LYS A 34 1.71 -3.09 20.08
C LYS A 34 1.60 -2.42 18.72
N THR A 35 0.63 -1.52 18.55
CA THR A 35 0.60 -0.57 17.44
C THR A 35 1.69 0.49 17.61
N LEU A 36 2.58 0.62 16.63
CA LEU A 36 3.63 1.66 16.60
C LEU A 36 3.14 2.96 15.96
N GLY A 37 2.20 2.88 15.02
CA GLY A 37 1.62 4.03 14.33
C GLY A 37 1.49 3.79 12.84
N LEU A 38 1.26 4.88 12.09
CA LEU A 38 1.25 4.84 10.63
C LEU A 38 2.68 4.60 10.13
N CYS A 39 2.87 3.63 9.23
CA CYS A 39 4.19 3.27 8.71
C CYS A 39 4.59 4.21 7.57
N ASP A 40 5.68 4.95 7.74
CA ASP A 40 6.23 5.89 6.74
C ASP A 40 7.28 5.25 5.81
N PHE A 41 7.54 3.95 5.96
CA PHE A 41 8.52 3.17 5.20
C PHE A 41 9.90 3.85 5.17
N ASN A 42 10.56 3.93 6.33
CA ASN A 42 11.85 4.61 6.51
C ASN A 42 11.79 6.11 6.12
N GLY A 43 10.67 6.77 6.35
CA GLY A 43 10.48 8.18 6.00
C GLY A 43 10.32 8.48 4.50
N THR A 44 10.09 7.46 3.67
CA THR A 44 9.91 7.63 2.21
C THR A 44 8.47 7.96 1.80
N LEU A 45 7.50 7.83 2.71
CA LEU A 45 6.16 8.37 2.57
C LEU A 45 6.04 9.66 3.38
N SER A 46 5.75 10.76 2.70
CA SER A 46 5.41 12.03 3.34
C SER A 46 3.97 12.01 3.87
N THR A 47 3.62 13.04 4.66
CA THR A 47 2.22 13.30 5.03
C THR A 47 1.30 13.35 3.80
N LYS A 48 1.77 13.95 2.69
CA LYS A 48 0.98 14.05 1.45
C LYS A 48 0.76 12.67 0.82
N ASP A 49 1.76 11.78 0.86
CA ASP A 49 1.61 10.42 0.37
C ASP A 49 0.54 9.65 1.15
N HIS A 50 0.49 9.81 2.48
CA HIS A 50 -0.57 9.16 3.28
C HIS A 50 -1.99 9.63 2.96
N TRP A 51 -2.15 10.82 2.36
CA TRP A 51 -3.44 11.32 1.91
C TRP A 51 -3.81 10.86 0.50
N LEU A 52 -2.83 10.58 -0.35
CA LEU A 52 -3.02 10.27 -1.77
C LEU A 52 -2.88 8.78 -2.08
N ASP A 53 -2.07 8.06 -1.30
CA ASP A 53 -1.74 6.66 -1.50
C ASP A 53 -2.35 5.82 -0.39
N ASN A 54 -3.44 5.15 -0.74
CA ASN A 54 -3.93 4.04 0.08
C ASN A 54 -2.99 2.83 -0.07
N MET A 55 -2.88 2.03 0.98
CA MET A 55 -2.11 0.78 0.95
C MET A 55 -3.08 -0.39 0.86
N THR A 56 -3.08 -1.09 -0.27
CA THR A 56 -3.87 -2.33 -0.42
C THR A 56 -3.56 -3.33 0.70
N ALA A 57 -4.57 -4.10 1.09
CA ALA A 57 -4.37 -5.25 1.97
C ALA A 57 -3.72 -6.45 1.28
N HIS A 58 -3.56 -6.40 -0.05
CA HIS A 58 -3.19 -7.52 -0.89
C HIS A 58 -1.83 -7.34 -1.60
N GLY A 59 -0.95 -6.48 -1.10
CA GLY A 59 0.38 -6.29 -1.68
C GLY A 59 1.11 -7.62 -1.87
N LYS A 60 1.96 -7.75 -2.89
CA LYS A 60 2.65 -9.01 -3.21
C LYS A 60 4.15 -8.81 -3.09
N THR A 61 4.81 -9.75 -2.42
CA THR A 61 6.27 -9.75 -2.29
C THR A 61 6.86 -10.64 -3.38
N ASP A 62 7.75 -10.09 -4.20
CA ASP A 62 8.51 -10.87 -5.16
C ASP A 62 9.48 -11.79 -4.41
N PRO A 63 9.40 -13.12 -4.57
CA PRO A 63 10.29 -14.06 -3.87
C PRO A 63 11.76 -13.96 -4.31
N MET A 64 12.08 -13.34 -5.45
CA MET A 64 13.44 -13.24 -5.97
C MET A 64 14.18 -12.02 -5.43
N SER A 65 13.54 -10.84 -5.46
CA SER A 65 14.13 -9.58 -5.01
C SER A 65 13.80 -9.24 -3.56
N ASN A 66 12.76 -9.88 -3.00
CA ASN A 66 12.15 -9.51 -1.72
C ASN A 66 11.64 -8.06 -1.69
N GLU A 67 11.25 -7.51 -2.84
CA GLU A 67 10.52 -6.25 -2.95
C GLU A 67 9.02 -6.50 -2.86
N MET A 68 8.28 -5.59 -2.22
CA MET A 68 6.82 -5.66 -2.12
C MET A 68 6.18 -4.64 -3.06
N VAL A 69 5.42 -5.14 -4.02
CA VAL A 69 4.56 -4.33 -4.89
C VAL A 69 3.21 -4.14 -4.21
N TYR A 70 2.70 -2.91 -4.23
CA TYR A 70 1.38 -2.57 -3.72
C TYR A 70 0.63 -1.66 -4.69
N ILE A 71 -0.69 -1.62 -4.54
CA ILE A 71 -1.54 -0.64 -5.19
C ILE A 71 -2.29 0.21 -4.17
N GLY A 72 -2.68 1.40 -4.59
CA GLY A 72 -3.61 2.28 -3.90
C GLY A 72 -4.65 2.80 -4.89
N TYR A 73 -5.91 2.86 -4.49
CA TYR A 73 -7.00 3.35 -5.34
C TYR A 73 -7.99 4.17 -4.52
N ASN A 74 -8.78 5.01 -5.19
CA ASN A 74 -9.85 5.78 -4.57
C ASN A 74 -11.23 5.29 -5.06
N LEU A 75 -12.18 5.16 -4.14
CA LEU A 75 -13.58 4.81 -4.44
C LEU A 75 -14.43 6.02 -4.80
N ILE A 76 -13.86 7.21 -4.71
CA ILE A 76 -14.50 8.47 -5.06
C ILE A 76 -13.68 9.16 -6.13
N ASP A 77 -14.37 9.84 -7.04
CA ASP A 77 -13.75 10.79 -7.94
C ASP A 77 -13.45 12.07 -7.14
N VAL A 78 -12.16 12.33 -6.93
CA VAL A 78 -11.67 13.46 -6.15
C VAL A 78 -11.67 14.76 -6.98
N ASN A 79 -11.61 14.64 -8.32
CA ASN A 79 -11.47 15.76 -9.24
C ASN A 79 -12.79 16.20 -9.88
N GLY A 80 -13.81 15.34 -9.88
CA GLY A 80 -15.13 15.60 -10.44
C GLY A 80 -15.22 15.45 -11.97
N ASP A 81 -14.21 14.84 -12.60
CA ASP A 81 -14.10 14.65 -14.05
C ASP A 81 -14.45 13.21 -14.51
N GLY A 82 -14.85 12.35 -13.58
CA GLY A 82 -15.27 10.98 -13.80
C GLY A 82 -14.11 9.98 -13.86
N VAL A 83 -12.85 10.41 -13.76
CA VAL A 83 -11.67 9.53 -13.80
C VAL A 83 -10.99 9.44 -12.43
N THR A 84 -10.18 8.40 -12.24
CA THR A 84 -9.33 8.32 -11.06
C THR A 84 -8.00 7.65 -11.41
N ASP A 85 -7.06 7.68 -10.48
CA ASP A 85 -5.76 7.03 -10.64
C ASP A 85 -5.64 5.85 -9.69
N VAL A 86 -4.97 4.80 -10.16
CA VAL A 86 -4.43 3.73 -9.32
C VAL A 86 -2.95 3.99 -9.13
N THR A 87 -2.50 4.19 -7.89
CA THR A 87 -1.09 4.21 -7.55
C THR A 87 -0.55 2.78 -7.61
N VAL A 88 0.61 2.59 -8.24
CA VAL A 88 1.43 1.37 -8.13
C VAL A 88 2.74 1.77 -7.48
N GLY A 89 3.08 1.13 -6.37
CA GLY A 89 4.30 1.40 -5.63
C GLY A 89 5.09 0.14 -5.30
N VAL A 90 6.38 0.34 -5.01
CA VAL A 90 7.29 -0.73 -4.61
C VAL A 90 7.98 -0.33 -3.31
N ILE A 91 7.91 -1.20 -2.31
CA ILE A 91 8.68 -1.12 -1.07
C ILE A 91 9.85 -2.09 -1.20
N GLY A 92 11.07 -1.57 -1.15
CA GLY A 92 12.30 -2.35 -1.21
C GLY A 92 12.41 -3.36 -0.07
N ALA A 93 13.37 -4.29 -0.22
CA ALA A 93 13.70 -5.25 0.83
C ALA A 93 14.21 -4.59 2.13
N ASP A 94 14.72 -3.35 2.03
CA ASP A 94 15.16 -2.50 3.13
C ASP A 94 14.00 -1.78 3.86
N GLY A 95 12.79 -1.84 3.30
CA GLY A 95 11.60 -1.20 3.83
C GLY A 95 11.39 0.24 3.39
N SER A 96 12.16 0.73 2.41
CA SER A 96 12.02 2.07 1.81
C SER A 96 11.17 1.99 0.53
N ARG A 97 10.35 3.00 0.23
CA ARG A 97 9.65 3.07 -1.07
C ARG A 97 10.64 3.40 -2.18
N THR A 98 10.87 2.46 -3.09
CA THR A 98 11.84 2.56 -4.20
C THR A 98 11.20 3.01 -5.50
N HIS A 99 9.90 2.81 -5.67
CA HIS A 99 9.15 3.21 -6.86
C HIS A 99 7.73 3.64 -6.53
N ARG A 100 7.21 4.58 -7.32
CA ARG A 100 5.81 5.02 -7.32
C ARG A 100 5.45 5.54 -8.70
N THR A 101 4.35 5.06 -9.25
CA THR A 101 3.72 5.60 -10.45
C THR A 101 2.20 5.58 -10.32
N THR A 102 1.49 6.28 -11.20
CA THR A 102 0.03 6.24 -11.28
C THR A 102 -0.41 5.73 -12.65
N VAL A 103 -1.54 5.02 -12.66
CA VAL A 103 -2.18 4.53 -13.87
C VAL A 103 -3.61 5.09 -13.90
N PRO A 104 -3.98 5.86 -14.93
CA PRO A 104 -5.33 6.41 -15.03
C PRO A 104 -6.32 5.28 -15.30
N VAL A 105 -7.46 5.33 -14.62
CA VAL A 105 -8.60 4.42 -14.82
C VAL A 105 -9.86 5.22 -15.10
N ALA A 106 -10.70 4.68 -15.98
CA ALA A 106 -11.83 5.40 -16.57
C ALA A 106 -12.95 5.77 -15.58
N ARG A 107 -12.95 5.18 -14.38
CA ARG A 107 -13.90 5.49 -13.30
C ARG A 107 -13.43 4.95 -11.95
N PRO A 108 -13.89 5.55 -10.83
CA PRO A 108 -13.74 4.96 -9.51
C PRO A 108 -14.35 3.56 -9.46
N SER A 109 -13.56 2.60 -8.99
CA SER A 109 -13.96 1.21 -8.83
C SER A 109 -13.12 0.55 -7.75
N MET A 110 -13.65 -0.53 -7.16
CA MET A 110 -12.91 -1.31 -6.17
C MET A 110 -11.81 -2.13 -6.87
N GLN A 111 -10.56 -1.88 -6.51
CA GLN A 111 -9.38 -2.63 -6.97
C GLN A 111 -8.80 -3.40 -5.78
N HIS A 112 -9.54 -4.43 -5.34
CA HIS A 112 -9.31 -5.08 -4.05
C HIS A 112 -7.96 -5.82 -3.97
N ASP A 113 -7.66 -6.59 -5.01
CA ASP A 113 -6.46 -7.43 -5.11
C ASP A 113 -5.63 -7.03 -6.33
N VAL A 114 -4.38 -7.46 -6.36
CA VAL A 114 -3.41 -7.19 -7.42
C VAL A 114 -2.60 -8.45 -7.72
N GLY A 115 -2.34 -8.72 -8.99
CA GLY A 115 -1.40 -9.73 -9.43
C GLY A 115 -0.02 -9.13 -9.70
N ILE A 116 1.03 -9.90 -9.46
CA ILE A 116 2.36 -9.59 -10.00
C ILE A 116 2.92 -10.78 -10.77
N THR A 117 3.68 -10.46 -11.80
CA THR A 117 4.50 -11.39 -12.58
C THR A 117 5.93 -10.88 -12.60
N ALA A 118 6.85 -11.64 -13.17
CA ALA A 118 8.24 -11.22 -13.35
C ALA A 118 8.42 -9.91 -14.14
N THR A 119 7.40 -9.43 -14.86
CA THR A 119 7.53 -8.26 -15.75
C THR A 119 6.39 -7.23 -15.62
N ARG A 120 5.34 -7.53 -14.85
CA ARG A 120 4.10 -6.73 -14.83
C ARG A 120 3.39 -6.82 -13.50
N THR A 121 2.77 -5.71 -13.11
CA THR A 121 1.65 -5.65 -12.17
C THR A 121 0.36 -5.76 -12.97
N VAL A 122 -0.61 -6.54 -12.48
CA VAL A 122 -1.88 -6.86 -13.15
C VAL A 122 -3.05 -6.55 -12.23
#